data_AF-A0A4R1ULN6-F1
#
_entry.id   AF-A0A4R1ULN6-F1
#
_cell.length_a   1.000
_cell.length_b   1.000
_cell.length_c   1.000
_cell.angle_alpha   90.00
_cell.angle_beta   90.00
_cell.angle_gamma   90.00
#
_symmetry.space_group_name_H-M   'P 1'
#
loop_
_entity.id
_entity.type
_entity.pdbx_description
1 polymer ?
#
loop_
_entity_poly.entity_id
_entity_poly.type
_entity_poly.pdbx_seq_one_letter_code
_entity_poly.pdbx_strand_id
1 'polypeptide(L)'
;MSWALAILRIGWSGLSWLRDTAKRYPWQVALIVALALCWWLWSGKTDALNQRDAAKTELAGARADWAKQVAAAKAATASAEHKSQEIAQDAQTTHDALLADNAGLRYYIAAHRVRQSAGTSAAAPAEGDGAEVHAESADAALVAVSEADLTACDASYVYARSAHEWAQGLIAQDLAQAAK
;
A
#
# COMPACT_ATOMS: atom_id res chain seq x y z
N MET A 1 -46.31 -34.48 -27.35
CA MET A 1 -45.72 -35.77 -26.91
C MET A 1 -45.48 -36.78 -28.06
N SER A 2 -46.03 -36.58 -29.28
CA SER A 2 -45.86 -37.53 -30.42
C SER A 2 -44.46 -37.55 -31.06
N TRP A 3 -43.72 -36.44 -31.01
CA TRP A 3 -42.42 -36.31 -31.69
C TRP A 3 -41.29 -37.14 -31.05
N ALA A 4 -41.30 -37.32 -29.72
CA ALA A 4 -40.29 -38.10 -29.01
C ALA A 4 -40.36 -39.60 -29.37
N LEU A 5 -41.57 -40.14 -29.54
CA LEU A 5 -41.77 -41.55 -29.94
C LEU A 5 -41.37 -41.79 -31.39
N ALA A 6 -41.56 -40.81 -32.29
CA ALA A 6 -41.11 -40.91 -33.68
C ALA A 6 -39.58 -40.98 -33.79
N ILE A 7 -38.86 -40.14 -33.03
CA ILE A 7 -37.40 -40.14 -32.99
C ILE A 7 -36.86 -41.46 -32.42
N LEU A 8 -37.48 -41.97 -31.36
CA LEU A 8 -37.08 -43.24 -30.72
C LEU A 8 -37.29 -44.44 -31.66
N ARG A 9 -38.39 -44.45 -32.43
CA ARG A 9 -38.73 -45.51 -33.38
C ARG A 9 -37.85 -45.49 -34.63
N ILE A 10 -37.48 -44.30 -35.12
CA ILE A 10 -36.49 -44.13 -36.19
C ILE A 10 -35.11 -44.57 -35.72
N GLY A 11 -34.73 -44.22 -34.48
CA GLY A 11 -33.48 -44.68 -33.86
C GLY A 11 -33.42 -46.20 -33.74
N TRP A 12 -34.51 -46.86 -33.35
CA TRP A 12 -34.60 -48.32 -33.24
C TRP A 12 -34.48 -49.03 -34.60
N SER A 13 -35.13 -48.52 -35.63
CA SER A 13 -35.01 -49.05 -37.01
C SER A 13 -33.60 -48.85 -37.58
N GLY A 14 -32.96 -47.72 -37.28
CA GLY A 14 -31.56 -47.50 -37.64
C GLY A 14 -30.62 -48.47 -36.94
N LEU A 15 -30.86 -48.74 -35.65
CA LEU A 15 -30.04 -49.63 -34.84
C LEU A 15 -30.17 -51.11 -35.26
N SER A 16 -31.38 -51.57 -35.62
CA SER A 16 -31.60 -52.94 -36.10
C SER A 16 -30.97 -53.16 -37.47
N TRP A 17 -31.07 -52.18 -38.38
CA TRP A 17 -30.41 -52.22 -39.68
C TRP A 17 -28.89 -52.23 -39.56
N LEU A 18 -28.32 -51.40 -38.68
CA LEU A 18 -26.89 -51.41 -38.36
C LEU A 18 -26.43 -52.77 -37.81
N ARG A 19 -27.23 -53.39 -36.94
CA ARG A 19 -26.94 -54.72 -36.37
C ARG A 19 -26.95 -55.83 -37.41
N ASP A 20 -27.90 -55.82 -38.34
CA ASP A 20 -27.94 -56.82 -39.42
C ASP A 20 -26.82 -56.59 -40.45
N THR A 21 -26.46 -55.34 -40.71
CA THR A 21 -25.36 -54.99 -41.61
C THR A 21 -23.99 -55.36 -41.00
N ALA A 22 -23.82 -55.17 -39.69
CA ALA A 22 -22.63 -55.57 -38.96
C ALA A 22 -22.41 -57.09 -38.94
N LYS A 23 -23.48 -57.90 -38.94
CA LYS A 23 -23.37 -59.36 -39.08
C LYS A 23 -22.97 -59.79 -40.48
N ARG A 24 -23.38 -59.03 -41.51
CA ARG A 24 -23.14 -59.37 -42.91
C ARG A 24 -21.75 -58.94 -43.39
N TYR A 25 -21.20 -57.86 -42.85
CA TYR A 25 -19.88 -57.33 -43.19
C TYR A 25 -19.08 -56.90 -41.94
N PRO A 26 -18.70 -57.84 -41.06
CA PRO A 26 -18.09 -57.51 -39.77
C PRO A 26 -16.76 -56.76 -39.91
N TRP A 27 -15.97 -57.10 -40.93
CA TRP A 27 -14.66 -56.49 -41.15
C TRP A 27 -14.75 -55.05 -41.64
N GLN A 28 -15.72 -54.72 -42.51
CA GLN A 28 -15.94 -53.36 -43.00
C GLN A 28 -16.43 -52.43 -41.88
N VAL A 29 -17.35 -52.91 -41.04
CA VAL A 29 -17.85 -52.15 -39.89
C VAL A 29 -16.73 -51.92 -38.87
N ALA A 30 -15.89 -52.93 -38.62
CA ALA A 30 -14.73 -52.76 -37.73
C ALA A 30 -13.77 -51.67 -38.22
N LEU A 31 -13.49 -51.60 -39.53
CA LEU A 31 -12.65 -50.55 -40.10
C LEU A 31 -13.28 -49.15 -39.97
N ILE A 32 -14.58 -49.02 -40.24
CA ILE A 32 -15.28 -47.73 -40.13
C ILE A 32 -15.27 -47.26 -38.66
N VAL A 33 -15.54 -48.15 -37.71
CA VAL A 33 -15.49 -47.82 -36.28
C VAL A 33 -14.08 -47.46 -35.85
N ALA A 34 -13.05 -48.19 -36.32
CA ALA A 34 -11.66 -47.87 -36.02
C ALA A 34 -11.25 -46.50 -36.56
N LEU A 35 -11.68 -46.14 -37.78
CA LEU A 35 -11.44 -44.82 -38.36
C LEU A 35 -12.18 -43.72 -37.61
N ALA A 36 -13.43 -43.95 -37.21
CA ALA A 36 -14.20 -43.00 -36.41
C ALA A 36 -13.56 -42.75 -35.03
N LEU A 37 -13.07 -43.80 -34.37
CA LEU A 37 -12.35 -43.67 -33.10
C LEU A 37 -11.01 -42.96 -33.27
N CYS A 38 -10.27 -43.25 -34.34
CA CYS A 38 -9.02 -42.57 -34.67
C CYS A 38 -9.25 -41.08 -34.93
N TRP A 39 -10.29 -40.76 -35.70
CA TRP A 39 -10.72 -39.38 -35.95
C TRP A 39 -11.11 -38.66 -34.66
N TRP A 40 -11.91 -39.30 -33.80
CA TRP A 40 -12.31 -38.74 -32.52
C TRP A 40 -11.13 -38.48 -31.59
N LEU A 41 -10.17 -39.41 -31.53
CA LEU A 41 -8.96 -39.25 -30.75
C LEU A 41 -8.12 -38.07 -31.26
N TRP A 42 -8.04 -37.90 -32.58
CA TRP A 42 -7.36 -36.77 -33.19
C TRP A 42 -8.09 -35.45 -32.92
N SER A 43 -9.41 -35.38 -33.13
CA SER A 43 -10.18 -34.16 -32.87
C SER A 43 -10.03 -33.71 -31.41
N GLY A 44 -10.14 -34.65 -30.46
CA GLY A 44 -9.95 -34.35 -29.04
C GLY A 44 -8.55 -33.83 -28.71
N LYS A 45 -7.50 -34.35 -29.36
CA LYS A 45 -6.13 -33.85 -29.19
C LYS A 45 -5.98 -32.43 -29.74
N THR A 46 -6.59 -32.14 -30.89
CA THR A 46 -6.55 -30.81 -31.52
C THR A 46 -7.27 -29.78 -30.66
N ASP A 47 -8.42 -30.12 -30.11
CA ASP A 47 -9.16 -29.25 -29.19
C ASP A 47 -8.38 -28.95 -27.92
N ALA A 48 -7.71 -29.95 -27.34
CA ALA A 48 -6.86 -29.75 -26.17
C ALA A 48 -5.66 -28.82 -26.47
N LEU A 49 -5.06 -28.91 -27.66
CA LEU A 49 -3.99 -28.01 -28.09
C LEU A 49 -4.51 -26.57 -28.29
N ASN A 50 -5.68 -26.42 -28.92
CA ASN A 50 -6.31 -25.13 -29.12
C ASN A 50 -6.67 -24.45 -27.79
N GLN A 51 -7.20 -25.20 -26.82
CA GLN A 51 -7.49 -24.68 -25.47
C GLN A 51 -6.22 -24.25 -24.75
N ARG A 52 -5.12 -25.02 -24.85
CA ARG A 52 -3.83 -24.65 -24.27
C ARG A 52 -3.31 -23.35 -24.87
N ASP A 53 -3.39 -23.20 -26.19
CA ASP A 53 -2.86 -22.04 -26.88
C ASP A 53 -3.72 -20.79 -26.61
N ALA A 54 -5.04 -20.94 -26.53
CA ALA A 54 -5.95 -19.89 -26.05
C ALA A 54 -5.59 -19.43 -24.63
N ALA A 55 -5.41 -20.36 -23.68
CA ALA A 55 -5.02 -20.05 -22.31
C ALA A 55 -3.67 -19.33 -22.22
N LYS A 56 -2.71 -19.69 -23.09
CA LYS A 56 -1.42 -18.97 -23.18
C LYS A 56 -1.59 -17.55 -23.68
N THR A 57 -2.45 -17.32 -24.67
CA THR A 57 -2.71 -15.97 -25.19
C THR A 57 -3.42 -15.09 -24.16
N GLU A 58 -4.37 -15.64 -23.41
CA GLU A 58 -5.04 -14.93 -22.32
C GLU A 58 -4.07 -14.55 -21.20
N LEU A 59 -3.20 -15.47 -20.78
CA LEU A 59 -2.15 -15.19 -19.79
C LEU A 59 -1.16 -14.13 -20.27
N ALA A 60 -0.81 -14.11 -21.55
CA ALA A 60 0.05 -13.08 -22.12
C ALA A 60 -0.64 -11.70 -22.10
N GLY A 61 -1.92 -11.63 -22.45
CA GLY A 61 -2.73 -10.41 -22.36
C GLY A 61 -2.83 -9.89 -20.92
N ALA A 62 -3.20 -10.77 -19.98
CA ALA A 62 -3.32 -10.42 -18.57
C ALA A 62 -2.00 -9.91 -17.96
N ARG A 63 -0.85 -10.50 -18.33
CA ARG A 63 0.47 -10.00 -17.91
C ARG A 63 0.78 -8.63 -18.47
N ALA A 64 0.43 -8.37 -19.74
CA ALA A 64 0.65 -7.07 -20.36
C ALA A 64 -0.20 -5.99 -19.66
N ASP A 65 -1.45 -6.30 -19.33
CA ASP A 65 -2.33 -5.35 -18.63
C ASP A 65 -1.92 -5.12 -17.19
N TRP A 66 -1.48 -6.18 -16.48
CA TRP A 66 -0.89 -6.04 -15.15
C TRP A 66 0.36 -5.17 -15.17
N ALA A 67 1.25 -5.35 -16.16
CA ALA A 67 2.45 -4.51 -16.30
C ALA A 67 2.11 -3.03 -16.51
N LYS A 68 1.07 -2.72 -17.30
CA LYS A 68 0.57 -1.34 -17.47
C LYS A 68 0.05 -0.76 -16.16
N GLN A 69 -0.74 -1.53 -15.39
CA GLN A 69 -1.27 -1.08 -14.10
C GLN A 69 -0.15 -0.83 -13.08
N VAL A 70 0.86 -1.71 -13.02
CA VAL A 70 2.02 -1.53 -12.14
C VAL A 70 2.83 -0.29 -12.55
N ALA A 71 3.04 -0.06 -13.84
CA ALA A 71 3.73 1.14 -14.31
C ALA A 71 2.97 2.42 -13.95
N ALA A 72 1.65 2.44 -14.11
CA ALA A 72 0.81 3.56 -13.70
C ALA A 72 0.83 3.80 -12.19
N ALA A 73 0.76 2.73 -11.39
CA ALA A 73 0.87 2.81 -9.93
C ALA A 73 2.23 3.35 -9.49
N LYS A 74 3.34 2.87 -10.09
CA LYS A 74 4.69 3.37 -9.82
C LYS A 74 4.87 4.84 -10.19
N ALA A 75 4.27 5.29 -11.29
CA ALA A 75 4.31 6.70 -11.67
C ALA A 75 3.56 7.58 -10.65
N ALA A 76 2.44 7.11 -10.13
CA ALA A 76 1.70 7.80 -9.07
C ALA A 76 2.49 7.86 -7.75
N THR A 77 3.13 6.76 -7.32
CA THR A 77 3.93 6.75 -6.09
C THR A 77 5.18 7.62 -6.20
N ALA A 78 5.89 7.59 -7.33
CA ALA A 78 7.06 8.44 -7.55
C ALA A 78 6.73 9.94 -7.44
N SER A 79 5.55 10.36 -7.91
CA SER A 79 5.09 11.75 -7.78
C SER A 79 4.76 12.15 -6.34
N ALA A 80 4.29 11.20 -5.52
CA ALA A 80 4.03 11.44 -4.10
C ALA A 80 5.35 11.46 -3.29
N GLU A 81 6.28 10.57 -3.61
CA GLU A 81 7.60 10.52 -2.99
C GLU A 81 8.38 11.82 -3.23
N HIS A 82 8.38 12.35 -4.46
CA HIS A 82 9.01 13.64 -4.76
C HIS A 82 8.44 14.79 -3.92
N LYS A 83 7.11 14.90 -3.82
CA LYS A 83 6.46 15.95 -3.00
C LYS A 83 6.78 15.78 -1.52
N SER A 84 6.86 14.54 -1.02
CA SER A 84 7.22 14.29 0.37
C SER A 84 8.67 14.68 0.67
N GLN A 85 9.59 14.45 -0.26
CA GLN A 85 10.99 14.85 -0.13
C GLN A 85 11.17 16.37 -0.17
N GLU A 86 10.44 17.05 -1.06
CA GLU A 86 10.44 18.53 -1.11
C GLU A 86 9.93 19.13 0.20
N ILE A 87 8.81 18.64 0.74
CA ILE A 87 8.27 19.13 2.03
C ILE A 87 9.25 18.85 3.17
N ALA A 88 9.91 17.68 3.19
CA ALA A 88 10.89 17.36 4.22
C ALA A 88 12.14 18.26 4.12
N GLN A 89 12.63 18.55 2.92
CA GLN A 89 13.74 19.48 2.72
C GLN A 89 13.35 20.91 3.12
N ASP A 90 12.18 21.37 2.72
CA ASP A 90 11.69 22.72 3.04
C ASP A 90 11.48 22.91 4.55
N ALA A 91 10.96 21.88 5.24
CA ALA A 91 10.85 21.86 6.69
C ALA A 91 12.23 21.90 7.37
N GLN A 92 13.20 21.16 6.86
CA GLN A 92 14.58 21.17 7.39
C GLN A 92 15.23 22.54 7.20
N THR A 93 15.13 23.14 6.01
CA THR A 93 15.69 24.46 5.74
C THR A 93 15.02 25.56 6.54
N THR A 94 13.71 25.46 6.76
CA THR A 94 12.96 26.40 7.60
C THR A 94 13.36 26.26 9.06
N HIS A 95 13.55 25.04 9.55
CA HIS A 95 14.03 24.79 10.91
C HIS A 95 15.45 25.34 11.12
N ASP A 96 16.36 25.07 10.19
CA ASP A 96 17.74 25.58 10.24
C ASP A 96 17.78 27.12 10.17
N ALA A 97 16.90 27.73 9.36
CA ALA A 97 16.76 29.18 9.28
C ALA A 97 16.22 29.79 10.58
N LEU A 98 15.21 29.18 11.22
CA LEU A 98 14.67 29.63 12.51
C LEU A 98 15.69 29.47 13.64
N LEU A 99 16.49 28.40 13.62
CA LEU A 99 17.62 28.20 14.52
C LEU A 99 18.72 29.26 14.32
N ALA A 100 18.99 29.65 13.07
CA ALA A 100 19.95 30.69 12.75
C ALA A 100 19.44 32.10 13.13
N ASP A 101 18.14 32.37 12.96
CA ASP A 101 17.48 33.65 13.25
C ASP A 101 17.08 33.82 14.73
N ASN A 102 17.81 33.15 15.62
CA ASN A 102 17.70 33.24 17.09
C ASN A 102 18.09 34.62 17.68
N ALA A 103 17.91 35.70 16.92
CA ALA A 103 18.14 37.07 17.37
C ALA A 103 17.22 37.43 18.54
N GLY A 104 15.98 36.92 18.56
CA GLY A 104 15.02 37.12 19.64
C GLY A 104 15.45 36.47 20.96
N LEU A 105 15.92 35.22 20.91
CA LEU A 105 16.44 34.50 22.08
C LEU A 105 17.70 35.18 22.64
N ARG A 106 18.63 35.56 21.76
CA ARG A 106 19.85 36.30 22.15
C ARG A 106 19.51 37.66 22.79
N TYR A 107 18.53 38.38 22.25
CA TYR A 107 18.07 39.63 22.83
C TYR A 107 17.40 39.43 24.19
N TYR A 108 16.60 38.37 24.35
CA TYR A 108 15.97 38.01 25.62
C TYR A 108 17.02 37.65 26.69
N ILE A 109 18.00 36.81 26.36
CA ILE A 109 19.13 36.47 27.24
C ILE A 109 19.89 37.73 27.65
N ALA A 110 20.20 38.62 26.70
CA ALA A 110 20.90 39.87 26.96
C ALA A 110 20.09 40.85 27.83
N ALA A 111 18.78 40.94 27.60
CA ALA A 111 17.87 41.84 28.31
C ALA A 111 17.57 41.36 29.74
N HIS A 112 17.61 40.05 30.01
CA HIS A 112 17.20 39.47 31.30
C HIS A 112 18.36 38.93 32.14
N ARG A 113 19.62 39.20 31.74
CA ARG A 113 20.85 38.84 32.47
C ARG A 113 20.85 37.42 33.01
N VAL A 114 20.42 36.46 32.19
CA VAL A 114 20.56 35.05 32.52
C VAL A 114 22.07 34.78 32.63
N ARG A 115 22.58 34.63 33.85
CA ARG A 115 24.00 34.35 34.07
C ARG A 115 24.27 32.95 33.52
N GLN A 116 25.07 32.90 32.46
CA GLN A 116 25.62 31.65 31.95
C GLN A 116 26.37 30.97 33.10
N SER A 117 25.79 29.89 33.63
CA SER A 117 26.47 29.05 34.61
C SER A 117 27.66 28.41 33.92
N ALA A 118 28.87 28.93 34.18
CA ALA A 118 30.13 28.32 33.76
C ALA A 118 30.45 27.02 34.53
N GLY A 119 29.47 26.41 35.19
CA GLY A 119 29.60 25.11 35.85
C GLY A 119 28.88 24.06 35.03
N THR A 120 29.62 23.02 34.62
CA THR A 120 29.10 21.77 34.08
C THR A 120 27.94 21.26 34.93
N SER A 121 26.70 21.55 34.51
CA SER A 121 25.52 20.94 35.09
C SER A 121 25.39 19.57 34.46
N ALA A 122 25.71 18.53 35.24
CA ALA A 122 25.52 17.15 34.83
C ALA A 122 24.03 16.95 34.51
N ALA A 123 23.73 16.47 33.30
CA ALA A 123 22.39 16.07 32.92
C ALA A 123 21.89 15.01 33.92
N ALA A 124 20.85 15.36 34.69
CA ALA A 124 20.16 14.39 35.52
C ALA A 124 19.42 13.40 34.60
N PRO A 125 19.48 12.08 34.88
CA PRO A 125 18.74 11.11 34.08
C PRO A 125 17.24 11.31 34.30
N ALA A 126 16.46 11.11 33.23
CA ALA A 126 15.02 11.10 33.30
C ALA A 126 14.57 9.87 34.11
N GLU A 127 14.12 10.07 35.35
CA GLU A 127 13.42 9.07 36.14
C GLU A 127 11.90 9.32 36.06
N GLY A 128 11.19 8.25 35.71
CA GLY A 128 9.75 8.26 35.53
C GLY A 128 8.98 8.17 36.84
N ASP A 129 7.69 8.50 36.68
CA ASP A 129 6.52 8.14 37.49
C ASP A 129 6.54 8.51 38.99
N GLY A 130 5.71 9.49 39.35
CA GLY A 130 5.38 9.82 40.74
C GLY A 130 5.32 11.32 41.00
N ALA A 131 4.10 11.86 41.13
CA ALA A 131 3.89 13.21 41.62
C ALA A 131 4.26 13.31 43.11
N GLU A 132 5.40 13.93 43.42
CA GLU A 132 5.67 14.42 44.78
C GLU A 132 5.77 15.95 44.78
N VAL A 133 4.78 16.57 45.41
CA VAL A 133 4.77 18.00 45.72
C VAL A 133 5.70 18.20 46.91
N HIS A 134 6.90 18.72 46.67
CA HIS A 134 7.77 19.17 47.76
C HIS A 134 7.40 20.59 48.21
N ALA A 135 7.24 20.71 49.53
CA ALA A 135 6.79 21.90 50.22
C ALA A 135 7.80 23.05 50.12
N GLU A 136 7.20 24.23 50.08
CA GLU A 136 7.73 25.58 49.95
C GLU A 136 8.94 25.89 50.86
N SER A 137 10.01 26.42 50.25
CA SER A 137 11.03 27.22 50.93
C SER A 137 10.98 28.63 50.34
N ALA A 138 10.46 29.56 51.14
CA ALA A 138 10.44 30.99 50.85
C ALA A 138 11.86 31.57 50.94
N ASP A 139 12.56 31.51 49.81
CA ASP A 139 13.45 32.56 49.36
C ASP A 139 13.13 32.70 47.88
N ALA A 140 13.13 33.91 47.32
CA ALA A 140 12.99 34.09 45.89
C ALA A 140 14.24 33.50 45.21
N ALA A 141 14.25 32.17 45.08
CA ALA A 141 15.24 31.41 44.36
C ALA A 141 15.11 31.89 42.93
N LEU A 142 16.02 32.79 42.54
CA LEU A 142 16.29 33.04 41.15
C LEU A 142 16.67 31.67 40.56
N VAL A 143 15.68 30.98 39.99
CA VAL A 143 15.88 29.74 39.27
C VAL A 143 16.78 30.12 38.11
N ALA A 144 18.06 29.81 38.24
CA ALA A 144 19.04 30.05 37.20
C ALA A 144 18.76 29.05 36.08
N VAL A 145 17.87 29.41 35.17
CA VAL A 145 17.64 28.65 33.94
C VAL A 145 18.92 28.73 33.11
N SER A 146 19.46 27.59 32.72
CA SER A 146 20.66 27.59 31.89
C SER A 146 20.33 28.07 30.48
N GLU A 147 21.29 28.68 29.79
CA GLU A 147 21.12 29.08 28.38
C GLU A 147 20.86 27.87 27.48
N ALA A 148 21.41 26.70 27.83
CA ALA A 148 21.14 25.44 27.14
C ALA A 148 19.66 25.04 27.26
N ASP A 149 19.07 25.18 28.45
CA ASP A 149 17.64 24.87 28.66
C ASP A 149 16.74 25.84 27.89
N LEU A 150 17.08 27.14 27.88
CA LEU A 150 16.32 28.13 27.08
C LEU A 150 16.39 27.81 25.59
N THR A 151 17.56 27.40 25.08
CA THR A 151 17.74 27.03 23.68
C THR A 151 16.96 25.75 23.33
N ALA A 152 16.96 24.76 24.23
CA ALA A 152 16.20 23.52 24.06
C ALA A 152 14.68 23.77 24.10
N CYS A 153 14.22 24.62 25.01
CA CYS A 153 12.82 25.01 25.11
C CYS A 153 12.36 25.80 23.88
N ASP A 154 13.19 26.72 23.37
CA ASP A 154 12.86 27.50 22.17
C ASP A 154 12.79 26.60 20.93
N ALA A 155 13.77 25.70 20.74
CA ALA A 155 13.73 24.71 19.66
C ALA A 155 12.49 23.80 19.75
N SER A 156 12.13 23.36 20.96
CA SER A 156 10.93 22.54 21.20
C SER A 156 9.64 23.32 20.93
N TYR A 157 9.61 24.60 21.29
CA TYR A 157 8.47 25.48 21.04
C TYR A 157 8.27 25.73 19.54
N VAL A 158 9.35 26.00 18.79
CA VAL A 158 9.29 26.16 17.34
C VAL A 158 8.74 24.90 16.67
N TYR A 159 9.20 23.72 17.09
CA TYR A 159 8.69 22.44 16.59
C TYR A 159 7.21 22.22 16.94
N ALA A 160 6.82 22.44 18.20
CA ALA A 160 5.45 22.25 18.64
C ALA A 160 4.48 23.18 17.91
N ARG A 161 4.90 24.43 17.66
CA ARG A 161 4.11 25.41 16.94
C ARG A 161 3.93 25.03 15.46
N SER A 162 4.99 24.64 14.77
CA SER A 162 4.89 24.23 13.36
C SER A 162 4.04 22.97 13.20
N ALA A 163 4.16 22.00 14.12
CA ALA A 163 3.31 20.83 14.15
C ALA A 163 1.83 21.18 14.39
N HIS A 164 1.55 22.15 15.26
CA HIS A 164 0.20 22.64 15.50
C HIS A 164 -0.40 23.33 14.27
N GLU A 165 0.35 24.21 13.61
CA GLU A 165 -0.09 24.91 12.39
C GLU A 165 -0.35 23.92 11.25
N TRP A 166 0.51 22.91 11.08
CA TRP A 166 0.29 21.82 10.13
C TRP A 166 -1.00 21.01 10.43
N ALA A 167 -1.21 20.65 11.70
CA ALA A 167 -2.41 19.93 12.13
C ALA A 167 -3.69 20.76 11.87
N GLN A 168 -3.67 22.06 12.15
CA GLN A 168 -4.79 22.95 11.81
C GLN A 168 -5.03 23.03 10.30
N GLY A 169 -3.97 23.03 9.48
CA GLY A 169 -4.08 22.99 8.01
C GLY A 169 -4.77 21.72 7.51
N LEU A 170 -4.47 20.56 8.09
CA LEU A 170 -5.14 19.30 7.76
C LEU A 170 -6.62 19.29 8.16
N ILE A 171 -6.97 19.86 9.32
CA ILE A 171 -8.36 20.00 9.76
C ILE A 171 -9.13 20.92 8.82
N ALA A 172 -8.54 22.04 8.39
CA ALA A 172 -9.18 22.98 7.47
C ALA A 172 -9.44 22.38 6.07
N GLN A 173 -8.66 21.38 5.67
CA GLN A 173 -8.81 20.65 4.40
C GLN A 173 -9.70 19.40 4.52
N ASP A 174 -10.33 19.17 5.68
CA ASP A 174 -11.12 17.97 5.98
C ASP A 174 -10.34 16.64 5.86
N LEU A 175 -9.00 16.71 5.95
CA LEU A 175 -8.10 15.55 5.90
C LEU A 175 -7.83 14.95 7.28
N ALA A 176 -8.22 15.65 8.36
CA ALA A 176 -8.11 15.20 9.75
C ALA A 176 -9.27 15.73 10.60
N GLN A 177 -9.63 15.01 11.67
CA GLN A 177 -10.62 15.47 12.64
C GLN A 177 -9.92 16.09 13.86
N ALA A 178 -10.44 17.21 14.35
CA ALA A 178 -9.98 17.80 15.60
C ALA A 178 -10.22 16.80 16.75
N ALA A 179 -9.15 16.38 17.43
CA ALA A 179 -9.27 15.59 18.64
C ALA A 179 -10.01 16.43 19.69
N LYS A 180 -11.17 15.92 20.13
CA LYS A 180 -12.00 16.52 21.20
C LYS A 180 -11.41 16.25 22.58
#